data_AF-A0A9D2FVS7-F1
#
_entry.id   AF-A0A9D2FVS7-F1
#
_cell.length_a   1.000
_cell.length_b   1.000
_cell.length_c   1.000
_cell.angle_alpha   90.00
_cell.angle_beta   90.00
_cell.angle_gamma   90.00
#
_symmetry.space_group_name_H-M   'P 1'
#
loop_
_entity.id
_entity.type
_entity.pdbx_description
1 polymer ?
#
loop_
_entity_poly.entity_id
_entity_poly.type
_entity_poly.pdbx_seq_one_letter_code
_entity_poly.pdbx_strand_id
1 'polypeptide(L)'
;MDYKLEYMERLFAKISKKKTECYVINRIWHQLNDDRVKFVVQQYIRRTQDKYALADLYLPQLHIFIEINEPFHKNNVEVDRIRNEEIINKTHSTLRVIDCGNVTKGEDDKDVIHWKPLDEIHRQVTDVVNFIKQRVAELGENFKPWDDASTLTVEYHRKKGYLKVEDNECLRTTDDVAAVFGTKPKHRGFLRASGAAVPGKKTEIIWWPNTTHKRWHNEISEDGMFIYEYPEEENKSVTQSEHLKQWLSAPEETRITFLRYKDDLGFCFYRFVGVFRLNKERSKHENKCVWERISDTYQLNV
;
A
#
# COMPACT_ATOMS: atom_id res chain seq x y z
N MET A 1 8.78 14.76 -7.32
CA MET A 1 7.54 14.59 -8.12
C MET A 1 6.38 14.68 -7.14
N ASP A 2 5.29 15.34 -7.53
CA ASP A 2 4.09 15.38 -6.70
C ASP A 2 3.56 13.96 -6.43
N TYR A 3 3.13 13.68 -5.19
CA TYR A 3 2.71 12.33 -4.79
C TYR A 3 1.46 11.87 -5.54
N LYS A 4 0.45 12.74 -5.69
CA LYS A 4 -0.80 12.39 -6.38
C LYS A 4 -0.55 12.15 -7.86
N LEU A 5 0.30 12.97 -8.49
CA LEU A 5 0.71 12.74 -9.88
C LEU A 5 1.36 11.37 -10.06
N GLU A 6 2.39 11.05 -9.27
CA GLU A 6 3.07 9.76 -9.36
C GLU A 6 2.11 8.59 -9.08
N TYR A 7 1.16 8.78 -8.16
CA TYR A 7 0.15 7.78 -7.82
C TYR A 7 -0.76 7.49 -9.02
N MET A 8 -1.27 8.52 -9.67
CA MET A 8 -2.14 8.36 -10.83
C MET A 8 -1.38 7.77 -12.04
N GLU A 9 -0.14 8.17 -12.28
CA GLU A 9 0.71 7.58 -13.33
C GLU A 9 0.89 6.07 -13.13
N ARG A 10 1.21 5.64 -11.89
CA ARG A 10 1.37 4.22 -11.55
C ARG A 10 0.06 3.45 -11.61
N LEU A 11 -1.04 4.06 -11.17
CA LEU A 11 -2.38 3.49 -11.25
C LEU A 11 -2.77 3.21 -12.71
N PHE A 12 -2.60 4.18 -13.61
CA PHE A 12 -2.90 3.99 -15.03
C PHE A 12 -1.96 3.01 -15.72
N ALA A 13 -0.67 3.02 -15.36
CA ALA A 13 0.27 2.02 -15.83
C ALA A 13 -0.13 0.59 -15.43
N LYS A 14 -0.63 0.40 -14.19
CA LYS A 14 -1.07 -0.91 -13.67
C LYS A 14 -2.24 -1.48 -14.46
N ILE A 15 -3.23 -0.65 -14.83
CA ILE A 15 -4.43 -1.10 -15.56
C ILE A 15 -4.29 -1.07 -17.08
N SER A 16 -3.17 -0.57 -17.61
CA SER A 16 -2.94 -0.36 -19.05
C SER A 16 -3.20 -1.57 -19.94
N LYS A 17 -3.02 -2.80 -19.42
CA LYS A 17 -3.26 -4.04 -20.16
C LYS A 17 -4.74 -4.40 -20.31
N LYS A 18 -5.61 -3.84 -19.47
CA LYS A 18 -7.06 -4.06 -19.50
C LYS A 18 -7.72 -2.94 -20.28
N LYS A 19 -7.85 -3.13 -21.60
CA LYS A 19 -8.12 -2.04 -22.57
C LYS A 19 -9.38 -1.23 -22.23
N THR A 20 -10.51 -1.92 -22.00
CA THR A 20 -11.80 -1.27 -21.76
C THR A 20 -11.85 -0.64 -20.36
N GLU A 21 -11.45 -1.40 -19.32
CA GLU A 21 -11.32 -0.87 -17.95
C GLU A 21 -10.45 0.40 -17.92
N CYS A 22 -9.27 0.34 -18.54
CA CYS A 22 -8.35 1.46 -18.63
C CYS A 22 -8.99 2.67 -19.29
N TYR A 23 -9.64 2.49 -20.45
CA TYR A 23 -10.32 3.58 -21.16
C TYR A 23 -11.40 4.25 -20.29
N VAL A 24 -12.27 3.45 -19.70
CA VAL A 24 -13.39 3.93 -18.87
C VAL A 24 -12.89 4.64 -17.62
N ILE A 25 -11.93 4.06 -16.89
CA ILE A 25 -11.36 4.67 -15.67
C ILE A 25 -10.66 5.99 -15.98
N ASN A 26 -9.86 6.05 -17.07
CA ASN A 26 -9.24 7.31 -17.51
C ASN A 26 -10.30 8.38 -17.81
N ARG A 27 -11.38 8.00 -18.50
CA ARG A 27 -12.47 8.94 -18.82
C ARG A 27 -13.18 9.44 -17.56
N ILE A 28 -13.47 8.57 -16.60
CA ILE A 28 -14.06 8.96 -15.32
C ILE A 28 -13.13 9.95 -14.60
N TRP A 29 -11.83 9.67 -14.51
CA TRP A 29 -10.84 10.55 -13.86
C TRP A 29 -10.84 11.95 -14.48
N HIS A 30 -10.68 12.03 -15.81
CA HIS A 30 -10.58 13.31 -16.51
C HIS A 30 -11.89 14.10 -16.52
N GLN A 31 -13.05 13.44 -16.60
CA GLN A 31 -14.35 14.11 -16.58
C GLN A 31 -14.81 14.51 -15.17
N LEU A 32 -14.42 13.73 -14.16
CA LEU A 32 -14.62 14.09 -12.76
C LEU A 32 -13.84 15.36 -12.44
N ASN A 33 -12.56 15.41 -12.83
CA ASN A 33 -11.65 16.54 -12.63
C ASN A 33 -11.66 17.06 -11.18
N ASP A 34 -11.60 16.15 -10.22
CA ASP A 34 -11.58 16.44 -8.78
C ASP A 34 -10.55 15.53 -8.10
N ASP A 35 -9.34 16.05 -7.89
CA ASP A 35 -8.21 15.32 -7.31
C ASP A 35 -8.36 15.09 -5.79
N ARG A 36 -9.46 15.59 -5.20
CA ARG A 36 -9.83 15.27 -3.82
C ARG A 36 -10.41 13.87 -3.73
N VAL A 37 -10.85 13.25 -4.82
CA VAL A 37 -11.41 11.88 -4.82
C VAL A 37 -10.31 10.87 -5.20
N LYS A 38 -9.94 10.01 -4.27
CA LYS A 38 -8.94 8.94 -4.48
C LYS A 38 -9.52 7.81 -5.32
N PHE A 39 -8.76 7.38 -6.33
CA PHE A 39 -9.08 6.20 -7.13
C PHE A 39 -8.26 5.01 -6.63
N VAL A 40 -8.90 3.87 -6.40
CA VAL A 40 -8.23 2.60 -6.07
C VAL A 40 -8.71 1.55 -7.07
N VAL A 41 -7.79 0.92 -7.79
CA VAL A 41 -8.14 -0.06 -8.83
C VAL A 41 -7.93 -1.49 -8.36
N GLN A 42 -8.72 -2.42 -8.91
CA GLN A 42 -8.57 -3.87 -8.66
C GLN A 42 -8.64 -4.21 -7.16
N GLN A 43 -9.59 -3.60 -6.44
CA GLN A 43 -9.74 -3.81 -5.01
C GLN A 43 -10.43 -5.15 -4.74
N TYR A 44 -9.78 -6.02 -3.96
CA TYR A 44 -10.41 -7.22 -3.43
C TYR A 44 -11.40 -6.85 -2.33
N ILE A 45 -12.61 -7.37 -2.43
CA ILE A 45 -13.70 -7.19 -1.46
C ILE A 45 -14.06 -8.55 -0.90
N ARG A 46 -14.00 -8.70 0.42
CA ARG A 46 -14.31 -9.96 1.11
C ARG A 46 -15.83 -10.18 1.15
N ARG A 47 -16.32 -11.28 0.55
CA ARG A 47 -17.74 -11.66 0.43
C ARG A 47 -18.24 -12.42 1.67
N THR A 48 -17.52 -13.47 2.08
CA THR A 48 -17.74 -14.32 3.29
C THR A 48 -16.39 -14.82 3.81
N GLN A 49 -16.33 -15.75 4.78
CA GLN A 49 -15.06 -16.23 5.36
C GLN A 49 -14.04 -16.62 4.28
N ASP A 50 -14.49 -17.14 3.12
CA ASP A 50 -13.62 -17.73 2.07
C ASP A 50 -13.91 -17.29 0.60
N LYS A 51 -14.72 -16.26 0.32
CA LYS A 51 -14.99 -15.80 -1.06
C LYS A 51 -14.68 -14.31 -1.26
N TYR A 52 -14.11 -13.92 -2.40
CA TYR A 52 -13.67 -12.55 -2.72
C TYR A 52 -14.22 -12.04 -4.07
N ALA A 53 -14.61 -10.77 -4.15
CA ALA A 53 -14.93 -10.05 -5.39
C ALA A 53 -13.81 -9.07 -5.75
N LEU A 54 -13.67 -8.74 -7.03
CA LEU A 54 -12.75 -7.70 -7.51
C LEU A 54 -13.58 -6.55 -8.08
N ALA A 55 -13.46 -5.33 -7.56
CA ALA A 55 -14.03 -4.15 -8.21
C ALA A 55 -12.96 -3.47 -9.08
N ASP A 56 -13.35 -3.02 -10.28
CA ASP A 56 -12.41 -2.39 -11.21
C ASP A 56 -11.94 -1.03 -10.69
N LEU A 57 -12.85 -0.26 -10.11
CA LEU A 57 -12.58 1.00 -9.44
C LEU A 57 -13.34 1.11 -8.11
N TYR A 58 -12.65 1.57 -7.08
CA TYR A 58 -13.19 1.90 -5.76
C TYR A 58 -12.82 3.33 -5.39
N LEU A 59 -13.78 4.07 -4.84
CA LEU A 59 -13.65 5.44 -4.34
C LEU A 59 -13.85 5.41 -2.81
N PRO A 60 -12.76 5.28 -2.02
CA PRO A 60 -12.86 4.97 -0.59
C PRO A 60 -13.64 5.99 0.23
N GLN A 61 -13.44 7.28 -0.05
CA GLN A 61 -14.05 8.36 0.71
C GLN A 61 -15.56 8.47 0.51
N LEU A 62 -16.08 7.87 -0.57
CA LEU A 62 -17.48 7.92 -0.95
C LEU A 62 -18.18 6.57 -0.76
N HIS A 63 -17.42 5.52 -0.43
CA HIS A 63 -17.87 4.14 -0.40
C HIS A 63 -18.58 3.74 -1.71
N ILE A 64 -17.97 4.06 -2.85
CA ILE A 64 -18.50 3.76 -4.19
C ILE A 64 -17.60 2.76 -4.89
N PHE A 65 -18.19 1.65 -5.35
CA PHE A 65 -17.58 0.71 -6.27
C PHE A 65 -18.12 0.93 -7.68
N ILE A 66 -17.26 0.82 -8.68
CA ILE A 66 -17.60 0.88 -10.10
C ILE A 66 -17.08 -0.39 -10.76
N GLU A 67 -17.98 -1.11 -11.42
CA GLU A 67 -17.72 -2.32 -12.18
C GLU A 67 -17.92 -2.04 -13.67
N ILE A 68 -17.00 -2.54 -14.50
CA ILE A 68 -16.95 -2.30 -15.94
C ILE A 68 -17.20 -3.64 -16.63
N ASN A 69 -18.43 -3.85 -17.07
CA ASN A 69 -18.88 -5.11 -17.63
C ASN A 69 -18.54 -5.19 -19.12
N GLU A 70 -17.42 -5.85 -19.43
CA GLU A 70 -17.07 -6.23 -20.79
C GLU A 70 -17.89 -7.45 -21.25
N PRO A 71 -18.29 -7.53 -22.53
CA PRO A 71 -19.13 -8.63 -23.03
C PRO A 71 -18.49 -10.02 -22.87
N PHE A 72 -17.16 -10.11 -22.82
CA PHE A 72 -16.42 -11.37 -22.74
C PHE A 72 -16.50 -12.10 -21.39
N HIS A 73 -17.13 -11.53 -20.35
CA HIS A 73 -17.14 -12.08 -18.99
C HIS A 73 -18.37 -12.94 -18.61
N LYS A 74 -19.22 -13.35 -19.56
CA LYS A 74 -20.49 -14.06 -19.27
C LYS A 74 -20.41 -15.51 -18.77
N ASN A 75 -19.25 -16.06 -18.44
CA ASN A 75 -19.20 -17.37 -17.74
C ASN A 75 -19.50 -17.30 -16.23
N ASN A 76 -19.83 -16.11 -15.69
CA ASN A 76 -20.07 -15.92 -14.24
C ASN A 76 -21.32 -15.08 -13.89
N VAL A 77 -22.34 -15.01 -14.74
CA VAL A 77 -23.52 -14.11 -14.55
C VAL A 77 -24.23 -14.29 -13.19
N GLU A 78 -24.38 -15.54 -12.71
CA GLU A 78 -25.01 -15.80 -11.40
C GLU A 78 -24.06 -15.51 -10.22
N VAL A 79 -22.75 -15.71 -10.44
CA VAL A 79 -21.70 -15.36 -9.47
C VAL A 79 -21.57 -13.84 -9.35
N ASP A 80 -21.83 -13.09 -10.42
CA ASP A 80 -21.75 -11.63 -10.50
C ASP A 80 -23.01 -10.93 -9.93
N ARG A 81 -24.19 -11.53 -10.11
CA ARG A 81 -25.43 -11.05 -9.47
C ARG A 81 -25.39 -11.21 -7.95
N ILE A 82 -25.02 -12.40 -7.46
CA ILE A 82 -24.84 -12.66 -6.02
C ILE A 82 -23.65 -11.84 -5.44
N ARG A 83 -22.61 -11.60 -6.26
CA ARG A 83 -21.45 -10.70 -5.96
C ARG A 83 -21.88 -9.26 -5.70
N ASN A 84 -22.86 -8.73 -6.42
CA ASN A 84 -23.27 -7.34 -6.32
C ASN A 84 -24.25 -7.09 -5.15
N GLU A 85 -25.12 -8.05 -4.84
CA GLU A 85 -26.05 -7.99 -3.69
C GLU A 85 -25.34 -8.10 -2.32
N GLU A 86 -24.22 -8.83 -2.22
CA GLU A 86 -23.49 -9.04 -0.95
C GLU A 86 -22.52 -7.91 -0.57
N ILE A 87 -21.91 -7.22 -1.56
CA ILE A 87 -21.02 -6.05 -1.33
C ILE A 87 -21.79 -4.93 -0.62
N ILE A 88 -23.03 -4.69 -1.04
CA ILE A 88 -23.92 -3.66 -0.52
C ILE A 88 -24.29 -3.95 0.95
N ASN A 89 -24.52 -5.22 1.30
CA ASN A 89 -24.99 -5.63 2.63
C ASN A 89 -23.92 -5.62 3.73
N LYS A 90 -22.62 -5.70 3.40
CA LYS A 90 -21.53 -5.74 4.42
C LYS A 90 -20.71 -4.47 4.55
N THR A 91 -20.70 -3.61 3.54
CA THR A 91 -19.83 -2.42 3.52
C THR A 91 -20.59 -1.10 3.50
N HIS A 92 -21.92 -1.12 3.47
CA HIS A 92 -22.78 0.05 3.18
C HIS A 92 -22.36 0.81 1.91
N SER A 93 -21.62 0.15 1.01
CA SER A 93 -21.09 0.77 -0.20
C SER A 93 -22.10 0.73 -1.33
N THR A 94 -22.04 1.72 -2.20
CA THR A 94 -22.86 1.82 -3.40
C THR A 94 -22.12 1.25 -4.61
N LEU A 95 -22.74 0.32 -5.34
CA LEU A 95 -22.21 -0.19 -6.61
C LEU A 95 -22.80 0.58 -7.81
N ARG A 96 -21.96 0.85 -8.80
CA ARG A 96 -22.35 1.34 -10.13
C ARG A 96 -21.76 0.43 -11.19
N VAL A 97 -22.55 0.12 -12.21
CA VAL A 97 -22.13 -0.74 -13.32
C VAL A 97 -22.11 0.10 -14.59
N ILE A 98 -21.02 0.02 -15.33
CA ILE A 98 -20.92 0.51 -16.70
C ILE A 98 -20.96 -0.73 -17.60
N ASP A 99 -22.06 -0.90 -18.31
CA ASP A 99 -22.26 -1.98 -19.25
C ASP A 99 -21.64 -1.60 -20.60
N CYS A 100 -20.63 -2.35 -21.05
CA CYS A 100 -19.95 -2.11 -22.33
C CYS A 100 -20.49 -3.00 -23.45
N GLY A 101 -21.37 -3.96 -23.15
CA GLY A 101 -21.87 -4.89 -24.15
C GLY A 101 -22.39 -6.18 -23.55
N ASN A 102 -22.98 -6.99 -24.40
CA ASN A 102 -23.52 -8.28 -24.00
C ASN A 102 -23.14 -9.39 -25.01
N VAL A 103 -23.34 -10.63 -24.58
CA VAL A 103 -23.23 -11.80 -25.44
C VAL A 103 -24.63 -12.41 -25.60
N THR A 104 -24.99 -12.73 -26.84
CA THR A 104 -26.20 -13.49 -27.18
C THR A 104 -25.80 -14.81 -27.86
N LYS A 105 -26.73 -15.75 -27.96
CA LYS A 105 -26.55 -16.96 -28.78
C LYS A 105 -26.97 -16.69 -30.22
N GLY A 106 -26.14 -17.09 -31.18
CA GLY A 106 -26.46 -17.09 -32.61
C GLY A 106 -27.32 -18.30 -33.01
N GLU A 107 -27.70 -18.34 -34.28
CA GLU A 107 -28.51 -19.44 -34.85
C GLU A 107 -27.80 -20.81 -34.79
N ASP A 108 -26.47 -20.83 -34.69
CA ASP A 108 -25.63 -22.01 -34.56
C ASP A 108 -25.18 -22.30 -33.10
N ASP A 109 -25.88 -21.71 -32.11
CA ASP A 109 -25.59 -21.77 -30.66
C ASP A 109 -24.20 -21.24 -30.24
N LYS A 110 -23.51 -20.52 -31.13
CA LYS A 110 -22.26 -19.83 -30.82
C LYS A 110 -22.51 -18.48 -30.18
N ASP A 111 -21.55 -18.05 -29.36
CA ASP A 111 -21.59 -16.74 -28.71
C ASP A 111 -21.36 -15.63 -29.73
N VAL A 112 -22.30 -14.69 -29.79
CA VAL A 112 -22.22 -13.46 -30.58
C VAL A 112 -22.03 -12.30 -29.62
N ILE A 113 -20.93 -11.58 -29.80
CA ILE A 113 -20.54 -10.45 -28.95
C ILE A 113 -21.08 -9.16 -29.54
N HIS A 114 -21.85 -8.43 -28.74
CA HIS A 114 -22.35 -7.10 -29.10
C HIS A 114 -21.73 -6.07 -28.17
N TRP A 115 -20.94 -5.18 -28.75
CA TRP A 115 -20.45 -4.01 -28.06
C TRP A 115 -21.47 -2.89 -28.13
N LYS A 116 -21.66 -2.19 -27.01
CA LYS A 116 -22.44 -0.96 -27.03
C LYS A 116 -21.70 0.13 -27.83
N PRO A 117 -22.44 0.99 -28.54
CA PRO A 117 -21.86 2.17 -29.16
C PRO A 117 -21.08 3.03 -28.16
N LEU A 118 -20.01 3.66 -28.63
CA LEU A 118 -19.10 4.45 -27.79
C LEU A 118 -19.84 5.61 -27.08
N ASP A 119 -20.81 6.23 -27.73
CA ASP A 119 -21.63 7.31 -27.16
C ASP A 119 -22.51 6.81 -26.01
N GLU A 120 -23.01 5.58 -26.06
CA GLU A 120 -23.74 4.97 -24.96
C GLU A 120 -22.84 4.71 -23.76
N ILE A 121 -21.61 4.22 -23.98
CA ILE A 121 -20.60 4.07 -22.93
C ILE A 121 -20.26 5.45 -22.33
N HIS A 122 -20.13 6.49 -23.16
CA HIS A 122 -19.86 7.85 -22.69
C HIS A 122 -20.99 8.43 -21.85
N ARG A 123 -22.26 8.15 -22.21
CA ARG A 123 -23.43 8.54 -21.40
C ARG A 123 -23.37 7.87 -20.02
N GLN A 124 -23.15 6.56 -19.96
CA GLN A 124 -23.02 5.83 -18.69
C GLN A 124 -21.87 6.37 -17.82
N VAL A 125 -20.70 6.67 -18.42
CA VAL A 125 -19.59 7.31 -17.70
C VAL A 125 -20.00 8.67 -17.14
N THR A 126 -20.74 9.47 -17.91
CA THR A 126 -21.23 10.78 -17.48
C THR A 126 -22.19 10.66 -16.30
N ASP A 127 -23.10 9.68 -16.33
CA ASP A 127 -24.03 9.42 -15.23
C ASP A 127 -23.30 9.01 -13.96
N VAL A 128 -22.27 8.16 -14.07
CA VAL A 128 -21.40 7.79 -12.94
C VAL A 128 -20.66 9.01 -12.39
N VAL A 129 -20.09 9.85 -13.25
CA VAL A 129 -19.39 11.08 -12.81
C VAL A 129 -20.34 12.05 -12.11
N ASN A 130 -21.53 12.25 -12.63
CA ASN A 130 -22.55 13.09 -12.00
C ASN A 130 -22.96 12.54 -10.63
N PHE A 131 -23.12 11.23 -10.52
CA PHE A 131 -23.39 10.57 -9.25
C PHE A 131 -22.26 10.77 -8.23
N ILE A 132 -21.00 10.66 -8.64
CA ILE A 132 -19.84 10.92 -7.78
C ILE A 132 -19.87 12.37 -7.27
N LYS A 133 -20.07 13.34 -8.18
CA LYS A 133 -20.13 14.77 -7.83
C LYS A 133 -21.28 15.06 -6.86
N GLN A 134 -22.44 14.45 -7.09
CA GLN A 134 -23.58 14.55 -6.19
C GLN A 134 -23.24 14.00 -4.80
N ARG A 135 -22.62 12.82 -4.71
CA ARG A 135 -22.23 12.23 -3.41
C ARG A 135 -21.22 13.09 -2.66
N VAL A 136 -20.25 13.69 -3.36
CA VAL A 136 -19.32 14.65 -2.75
C VAL A 136 -20.08 15.86 -2.19
N ALA A 137 -21.04 16.40 -2.95
CA ALA A 137 -21.85 17.53 -2.49
C ALA A 137 -22.76 17.18 -1.30
N GLU A 138 -23.36 15.98 -1.28
CA GLU A 138 -24.20 15.47 -0.18
C GLU A 138 -23.41 15.34 1.13
N LEU A 139 -22.13 14.95 1.05
CA LEU A 139 -21.26 14.86 2.22
C LEU A 139 -20.88 16.24 2.77
N GLY A 140 -20.73 17.26 1.90
CA GLY A 140 -20.38 18.61 2.30
C GLY A 140 -19.12 18.64 3.17
N GLU A 141 -19.21 19.24 4.35
CA GLU A 141 -18.11 19.30 5.34
C GLU A 141 -17.67 17.93 5.88
N ASN A 142 -18.51 16.90 5.77
CA ASN A 142 -18.14 15.54 6.15
C ASN A 142 -17.27 14.83 5.10
N PHE A 143 -17.14 15.40 3.89
CA PHE A 143 -16.26 14.87 2.87
C PHE A 143 -14.80 15.08 3.30
N LYS A 144 -14.08 13.98 3.52
CA LYS A 144 -12.64 13.99 3.83
C LYS A 144 -11.86 13.86 2.53
N PRO A 145 -11.17 14.90 2.03
CA PRO A 145 -10.41 14.85 0.78
C PRO A 145 -9.26 13.83 0.83
N TRP A 146 -8.79 13.43 -0.35
CA TRP A 146 -7.63 12.57 -0.48
C TRP A 146 -6.37 13.36 -0.12
N ASP A 147 -5.78 12.98 1.00
CA ASP A 147 -4.65 13.68 1.60
C ASP A 147 -3.58 12.73 2.15
N ASP A 148 -3.37 11.59 1.50
CA ASP A 148 -2.32 10.63 1.92
C ASP A 148 -0.92 11.29 1.93
N ALA A 149 -0.71 12.31 1.09
CA ALA A 149 0.57 12.99 0.97
C ALA A 149 0.97 13.75 2.24
N SER A 150 0.01 14.30 3.00
CA SER A 150 0.33 15.16 4.15
C SER A 150 1.01 14.40 5.28
N THR A 151 0.63 13.13 5.49
CA THR A 151 1.20 12.26 6.53
C THR A 151 2.53 11.60 6.12
N LEU A 152 2.93 11.72 4.85
CA LEU A 152 4.19 11.20 4.32
C LEU A 152 5.36 12.20 4.44
N THR A 153 5.16 13.33 5.11
CA THR A 153 6.14 14.43 5.20
C THR A 153 6.92 14.43 6.51
N VAL A 154 8.16 14.93 6.47
CA VAL A 154 9.02 15.09 7.66
C VAL A 154 8.36 16.03 8.68
N GLU A 155 7.77 17.12 8.19
CA GLU A 155 7.12 18.16 8.97
C GLU A 155 5.93 17.62 9.76
N TYR A 156 5.11 16.74 9.15
CA TYR A 156 4.00 16.09 9.85
C TYR A 156 4.48 15.32 11.07
N HIS A 157 5.47 14.42 10.90
CA HIS A 157 5.98 13.59 11.99
C HIS A 157 6.64 14.42 13.09
N ARG A 158 7.44 15.44 12.71
CA ARG A 158 8.06 16.34 13.69
C ARG A 158 7.04 17.15 14.47
N LYS A 159 6.01 17.70 13.81
CA LYS A 159 4.94 18.46 14.47
C LYS A 159 4.13 17.57 15.40
N LYS A 160 3.88 16.32 15.01
CA LYS A 160 3.21 15.31 15.84
C LYS A 160 4.04 14.98 17.09
N GLY A 161 5.37 14.96 16.97
CA GLY A 161 6.30 14.84 18.09
C GLY A 161 6.49 13.41 18.62
N TYR A 162 5.79 12.43 18.07
CA TYR A 162 5.96 11.02 18.42
C TYR A 162 5.65 10.13 17.22
N LEU A 163 6.13 8.89 17.29
CA LEU A 163 5.81 7.81 16.36
C LEU A 163 5.05 6.72 17.11
N LYS A 164 4.03 6.12 16.47
CA LYS A 164 3.26 5.01 17.03
C LYS A 164 2.93 3.98 15.94
N VAL A 165 3.09 2.70 16.24
CA VAL A 165 2.86 1.61 15.26
C VAL A 165 1.43 1.62 14.73
N GLU A 166 0.43 1.78 15.61
CA GLU A 166 -0.99 1.77 15.23
C GLU A 166 -1.38 2.92 14.28
N ASP A 167 -0.63 4.02 14.31
CA ASP A 167 -0.89 5.19 13.47
C ASP A 167 -0.37 5.00 12.03
N ASN A 168 0.28 3.86 11.74
CA ASN A 168 0.83 3.49 10.43
C ASN A 168 1.81 4.54 9.85
N GLU A 169 2.66 5.11 10.70
CA GLU A 169 3.60 6.15 10.30
C GLU A 169 4.51 5.69 9.16
N CYS A 170 4.45 6.39 8.02
CA CYS A 170 5.17 6.03 6.81
C CYS A 170 5.90 7.23 6.21
N LEU A 171 7.08 6.97 5.64
CA LEU A 171 7.88 7.92 4.87
C LEU A 171 8.31 7.29 3.55
N ARG A 172 8.65 8.12 2.55
CA ARG A 172 8.95 7.66 1.19
C ARG A 172 10.40 7.24 1.00
N THR A 173 11.32 7.85 1.74
CA THR A 173 12.76 7.62 1.58
C THR A 173 13.47 7.52 2.93
N THR A 174 14.65 6.88 2.92
CA THR A 174 15.55 6.88 4.09
C THR A 174 16.02 8.27 4.46
N ASP A 175 16.13 9.18 3.47
CA ASP A 175 16.49 10.57 3.69
C ASP A 175 15.40 11.29 4.51
N ASP A 176 14.13 11.07 4.18
CA ASP A 176 13.00 11.60 4.95
C ASP A 176 12.96 10.99 6.36
N VAL A 177 13.17 9.67 6.48
CA VAL A 177 13.27 8.98 7.78
C VAL A 177 14.37 9.60 8.63
N ALA A 178 15.58 9.76 8.11
CA ALA A 178 16.68 10.40 8.83
C ALA A 178 16.37 11.87 9.18
N ALA A 179 15.74 12.61 8.26
CA ALA A 179 15.37 13.99 8.45
C ALA A 179 14.36 14.15 9.59
N VAL A 180 13.43 13.22 9.82
CA VAL A 180 12.52 13.26 11.00
C VAL A 180 13.31 13.43 12.30
N PHE A 181 14.44 12.74 12.45
CA PHE A 181 15.30 12.78 13.64
C PHE A 181 16.36 13.90 13.62
N GLY A 182 16.33 14.79 12.61
CA GLY A 182 17.33 15.86 12.48
C GLY A 182 18.72 15.36 12.05
N THR A 183 18.78 14.20 11.38
CA THR A 183 20.03 13.63 10.87
C THR A 183 19.95 13.37 9.36
N LYS A 184 21.02 12.81 8.80
CA LYS A 184 21.08 12.39 7.40
C LYS A 184 21.63 10.96 7.30
N PRO A 185 21.19 10.16 6.33
CA PRO A 185 21.76 8.85 6.15
C PRO A 185 23.20 8.98 5.63
N LYS A 186 24.06 8.03 6.00
CA LYS A 186 25.41 7.96 5.45
C LYS A 186 25.39 7.29 4.08
N HIS A 187 25.95 7.97 3.08
CA HIS A 187 26.06 7.46 1.72
C HIS A 187 27.53 7.37 1.31
N ARG A 188 27.92 6.26 0.68
CA ARG A 188 29.26 6.08 0.10
C ARG A 188 29.14 5.60 -1.33
N GLY A 189 29.08 6.53 -2.28
CA GLY A 189 28.75 6.24 -3.67
C GLY A 189 27.36 5.62 -3.79
N PHE A 190 27.24 4.47 -4.46
CA PHE A 190 25.99 3.72 -4.57
C PHE A 190 25.59 2.96 -3.29
N LEU A 191 26.46 2.88 -2.28
CA LEU A 191 26.17 2.16 -1.04
C LEU A 191 25.34 3.06 -0.10
N ARG A 192 24.13 2.60 0.22
CA ARG A 192 23.26 3.19 1.23
C ARG A 192 23.44 2.42 2.54
N ALA A 193 23.74 3.13 3.63
CA ALA A 193 23.77 2.52 4.96
C ALA A 193 22.38 1.99 5.33
N SER A 194 22.30 0.90 6.10
CA SER A 194 21.04 0.33 6.60
C SER A 194 20.49 1.03 7.85
N GLY A 195 21.09 2.16 8.25
CA GLY A 195 20.65 2.95 9.38
C GLY A 195 21.45 4.24 9.56
N ALA A 196 21.07 5.04 10.55
CA ALA A 196 21.76 6.25 10.98
C ALA A 196 21.70 6.41 12.51
N ALA A 197 22.68 7.09 13.11
CA ALA A 197 22.63 7.39 14.53
C ALA A 197 21.57 8.47 14.84
N VAL A 198 20.89 8.34 15.97
CA VAL A 198 20.02 9.41 16.49
C VAL A 198 20.89 10.51 17.12
N PRO A 199 20.75 11.78 16.71
CA PRO A 199 21.53 12.88 17.27
C PRO A 199 21.44 12.95 18.80
N GLY A 200 22.57 13.08 19.48
CA GLY A 200 22.63 13.18 20.95
C GLY A 200 22.38 11.88 21.73
N LYS A 201 22.10 10.75 21.05
CA LYS A 201 21.84 9.46 21.68
C LYS A 201 22.89 8.43 21.28
N LYS A 202 23.72 7.99 22.23
CA LYS A 202 24.88 7.12 21.96
C LYS A 202 24.51 5.68 21.58
N THR A 203 23.38 5.18 22.08
CA THR A 203 22.96 3.78 21.95
C THR A 203 21.72 3.60 21.07
N GLU A 204 21.22 4.69 20.48
CA GLU A 204 20.01 4.66 19.65
C GLU A 204 20.39 4.84 18.18
N ILE A 205 19.92 3.91 17.36
CA ILE A 205 20.04 3.99 15.90
C ILE A 205 18.67 3.96 15.25
N ILE A 206 18.54 4.70 14.18
CA ILE A 206 17.45 4.58 13.22
C ILE A 206 17.83 3.43 12.29
N TRP A 207 17.00 2.41 12.21
CA TRP A 207 17.25 1.21 11.41
C TRP A 207 16.17 1.06 10.35
N TRP A 208 16.55 0.80 9.10
CA TRP A 208 15.59 0.61 8.00
C TRP A 208 15.83 -0.70 7.25
N PRO A 209 15.50 -1.85 7.87
CA PRO A 209 15.68 -3.15 7.24
C PRO A 209 14.82 -3.28 5.98
N ASN A 210 15.32 -4.08 5.04
CA ASN A 210 14.67 -4.32 3.76
C ASN A 210 14.35 -5.80 3.60
N THR A 211 13.06 -6.12 3.57
CA THR A 211 12.56 -7.50 3.47
C THR A 211 12.86 -8.16 2.13
N THR A 212 13.21 -7.38 1.10
CA THR A 212 13.53 -7.90 -0.24
C THR A 212 15.03 -7.77 -0.57
N HIS A 213 15.91 -7.78 0.44
CA HIS A 213 17.35 -7.59 0.22
C HIS A 213 18.03 -8.90 -0.22
N LYS A 214 18.82 -8.86 -1.30
CA LYS A 214 19.42 -10.08 -1.90
C LYS A 214 20.45 -10.80 -1.03
N ARG A 215 21.13 -10.09 -0.12
CA ARG A 215 22.20 -10.65 0.73
C ARG A 215 21.83 -10.76 2.21
N TRP A 216 20.66 -10.26 2.58
CA TRP A 216 20.25 -10.15 3.97
C TRP A 216 18.79 -10.52 4.08
N HIS A 217 18.52 -11.54 4.88
CA HIS A 217 17.18 -11.90 5.26
C HIS A 217 16.72 -10.97 6.38
N ASN A 218 15.57 -10.32 6.18
CA ASN A 218 14.91 -9.50 7.19
C ASN A 218 13.43 -9.82 7.17
N GLU A 219 12.92 -10.36 8.26
CA GLU A 219 11.52 -10.77 8.39
C GLU A 219 10.97 -10.25 9.71
N ILE A 220 9.78 -9.63 9.67
CA ILE A 220 9.02 -9.29 10.87
C ILE A 220 8.00 -10.40 11.12
N SER A 221 7.86 -10.83 12.38
CA SER A 221 6.84 -11.82 12.76
C SER A 221 5.42 -11.28 12.54
N GLU A 222 4.45 -12.18 12.38
CA GLU A 222 3.04 -11.82 12.14
C GLU A 222 2.45 -10.90 13.23
N ASP A 223 2.86 -11.09 14.48
CA ASP A 223 2.45 -10.26 15.63
C ASP A 223 3.23 -8.94 15.74
N GLY A 224 4.22 -8.72 14.88
CA GLY A 224 5.08 -7.54 14.87
C GLY A 224 6.06 -7.46 16.04
N MET A 225 6.20 -8.51 16.85
CA MET A 225 7.01 -8.51 18.07
C MET A 225 8.48 -8.82 17.82
N PHE A 226 8.82 -9.54 16.75
CA PHE A 226 10.17 -9.99 16.46
C PHE A 226 10.59 -9.61 15.05
N ILE A 227 11.86 -9.26 14.88
CA ILE A 227 12.52 -9.17 13.58
C ILE A 227 13.69 -10.14 13.55
N TYR A 228 13.71 -11.00 12.54
CA TYR A 228 14.77 -11.97 12.29
C TYR A 228 15.74 -11.40 11.25
N GLU A 229 17.02 -11.34 11.59
CA GLU A 229 18.08 -10.81 10.73
C GLU A 229 19.21 -11.84 10.60
N TYR A 230 19.55 -12.21 9.37
CA TYR A 230 20.70 -13.05 9.07
C TYR A 230 21.15 -12.88 7.60
N PRO A 231 22.43 -13.16 7.28
CA PRO A 231 22.89 -13.15 5.89
C PRO A 231 22.23 -14.26 5.08
N GLU A 232 21.81 -13.97 3.86
CA GLU A 232 21.36 -14.98 2.89
C GLU A 232 22.55 -15.86 2.45
N GLU A 233 22.29 -17.06 1.94
CA GLU A 233 23.34 -17.99 1.45
C GLU A 233 24.25 -17.35 0.40
N GLU A 234 23.70 -16.45 -0.43
CA GLU A 234 24.44 -15.71 -1.46
C GLU A 234 25.42 -14.67 -0.89
N ASN A 235 25.35 -14.37 0.41
CA ASN A 235 26.21 -13.42 1.07
C ASN A 235 27.60 -14.02 1.36
N LYS A 236 28.55 -13.72 0.47
CA LYS A 236 29.94 -14.19 0.58
C LYS A 236 30.81 -13.42 1.58
N SER A 237 30.26 -12.39 2.23
CA SER A 237 31.06 -11.48 3.08
C SER A 237 31.05 -11.82 4.56
N VAL A 238 30.01 -12.53 5.03
CA VAL A 238 29.86 -12.89 6.44
C VAL A 238 28.93 -14.09 6.56
N THR A 239 29.31 -15.06 7.39
CA THR A 239 28.46 -16.22 7.72
C THR A 239 27.44 -15.86 8.80
N GLN A 240 26.36 -16.63 8.90
CA GLN A 240 25.36 -16.46 9.96
C GLN A 240 25.96 -16.52 11.37
N SER A 241 26.89 -17.44 11.60
CA SER A 241 27.59 -17.60 12.89
C SER A 241 28.48 -16.41 13.23
N GLU A 242 29.23 -15.88 12.25
CA GLU A 242 30.06 -14.68 12.45
C GLU A 242 29.21 -13.45 12.74
N HIS A 243 28.11 -13.28 11.99
CA HIS A 243 27.16 -12.18 12.19
C HIS A 243 26.52 -12.24 13.58
N LEU A 244 26.04 -13.42 13.98
CA LEU A 244 25.46 -13.62 15.30
C LEU A 244 26.49 -13.35 16.41
N LYS A 245 27.71 -13.87 16.28
CA LYS A 245 28.78 -13.66 17.26
C LYS A 245 29.12 -12.18 17.41
N GLN A 246 29.18 -11.44 16.31
CA GLN A 246 29.41 -10.00 16.32
C GLN A 246 28.35 -9.29 17.18
N TRP A 247 27.06 -9.57 16.97
CA TRP A 247 25.97 -8.92 17.69
C TRP A 247 25.85 -9.37 19.15
N LEU A 248 26.17 -10.63 19.47
CA LEU A 248 26.21 -11.10 20.86
C LEU A 248 27.30 -10.39 21.67
N SER A 249 28.44 -10.07 21.05
CA SER A 249 29.55 -9.35 21.66
C SER A 249 29.42 -7.82 21.61
N ALA A 250 28.48 -7.28 20.82
CA ALA A 250 28.27 -5.86 20.70
C ALA A 250 27.67 -5.26 21.99
N PRO A 251 27.96 -3.97 22.29
CA PRO A 251 27.20 -3.20 23.26
C PRO A 251 25.71 -3.21 22.94
N GLU A 252 24.86 -3.03 23.95
CA GLU A 252 23.42 -2.93 23.74
C GLU A 252 23.08 -1.73 22.86
N GLU A 253 22.28 -1.98 21.82
CA GLU A 253 21.81 -0.99 20.86
C GLU A 253 20.29 -1.04 20.82
N THR A 254 19.67 0.14 20.83
CA THR A 254 18.23 0.33 20.65
C THR A 254 17.98 0.79 19.22
N ARG A 255 17.13 0.06 18.49
CA ARG A 255 16.82 0.33 17.09
C ARG A 255 15.42 0.91 16.95
N ILE A 256 15.32 2.14 16.47
CA ILE A 256 14.06 2.76 16.03
C ILE A 256 13.83 2.32 14.59
N THR A 257 12.88 1.40 14.39
CA THR A 257 12.84 0.60 13.16
C THR A 257 11.79 1.09 12.18
N PHE A 258 12.25 1.39 10.96
CA PHE A 258 11.42 1.74 9.80
C PHE A 258 11.53 0.64 8.72
N LEU A 259 10.64 -0.35 8.77
CA LEU A 259 10.68 -1.46 7.83
C LEU A 259 10.33 -1.00 6.41
N ARG A 260 11.20 -1.31 5.45
CA ARG A 260 10.94 -1.01 4.04
C ARG A 260 9.94 -2.03 3.47
N TYR A 261 8.91 -1.53 2.80
CA TYR A 261 8.00 -2.36 2.01
C TYR A 261 7.66 -1.69 0.68
N LYS A 262 7.08 -2.48 -0.22
CA LYS A 262 6.50 -2.00 -1.47
C LYS A 262 5.00 -2.25 -1.48
N ASP A 263 4.22 -1.27 -1.92
CA ASP A 263 2.78 -1.46 -2.13
C ASP A 263 2.48 -2.04 -3.52
N ASP A 264 1.19 -2.25 -3.80
CA ASP A 264 0.70 -2.84 -5.05
C ASP A 264 0.84 -1.92 -6.29
N LEU A 265 1.20 -0.65 -6.09
CA LEU A 265 1.57 0.31 -7.14
C LEU A 265 3.10 0.44 -7.28
N GLY A 266 3.86 -0.34 -6.52
CA GLY A 266 5.31 -0.36 -6.51
C GLY A 266 5.94 0.86 -5.83
N PHE A 267 5.18 1.62 -5.04
CA PHE A 267 5.73 2.65 -4.18
C PHE A 267 6.56 2.00 -3.08
N CYS A 268 7.75 2.55 -2.84
CA CYS A 268 8.54 2.17 -1.68
C CYS A 268 8.17 3.07 -0.52
N PHE A 269 7.90 2.45 0.62
CA PHE A 269 7.64 3.12 1.88
C PHE A 269 8.51 2.54 2.98
N TYR A 270 8.75 3.35 4.00
CA TYR A 270 9.45 3.01 5.23
C TYR A 270 8.47 3.22 6.38
N ARG A 271 7.95 2.14 6.95
CA ARG A 271 6.95 2.19 8.02
C ARG A 271 7.58 2.01 9.38
N PHE A 272 7.24 2.86 10.34
CA PHE A 272 7.62 2.65 11.72
C PHE A 272 6.94 1.38 12.27
N VAL A 273 7.74 0.40 12.70
CA VAL A 273 7.25 -0.89 13.22
C VAL A 273 7.55 -1.09 14.71
N GLY A 274 8.19 -0.11 15.34
CA GLY A 274 8.48 -0.10 16.76
C GLY A 274 9.95 0.16 17.09
N VAL A 275 10.26 0.04 18.37
CA VAL A 275 11.60 0.15 18.93
C VAL A 275 12.05 -1.23 19.37
N PHE A 276 13.24 -1.65 18.94
CA PHE A 276 13.72 -3.02 19.07
C PHE A 276 15.07 -3.11 19.79
N ARG A 277 15.31 -4.23 20.46
CA ARG A 277 16.63 -4.62 21.02
C ARG A 277 16.92 -6.08 20.71
N LEU A 278 18.20 -6.44 20.69
CA LEU A 278 18.60 -7.82 20.47
C LEU A 278 18.22 -8.70 21.67
N ASN A 279 17.35 -9.68 21.45
CA ASN A 279 17.10 -10.73 22.44
C ASN A 279 18.22 -11.77 22.36
N LYS A 280 19.24 -11.64 23.21
CA LYS A 280 20.45 -12.48 23.17
C LYS A 280 20.17 -13.96 23.44
N GLU A 281 19.20 -14.27 24.29
CA GLU A 281 18.85 -15.66 24.62
C GLU A 281 18.19 -16.35 23.44
N ARG A 282 17.15 -15.73 22.89
CA ARG A 282 16.44 -16.22 21.72
C ARG A 282 17.34 -16.27 20.48
N SER A 283 18.23 -15.29 20.33
CA SER A 283 19.21 -15.28 19.24
C SER A 283 20.15 -16.49 19.28
N LYS A 284 20.59 -16.90 20.47
CA LYS A 284 21.40 -18.13 20.64
C LYS A 284 20.58 -19.38 20.34
N HIS A 285 19.34 -19.45 20.81
CA HIS A 285 18.45 -20.59 20.61
C HIS A 285 18.10 -20.79 19.13
N GLU A 286 17.80 -19.71 18.41
CA GLU A 286 17.42 -19.76 16.99
C GLU A 286 18.61 -19.67 16.03
N ASN A 287 19.83 -19.51 16.58
CA ASN A 287 21.08 -19.36 15.83
C ASN A 287 21.07 -18.20 14.81
N LYS A 288 20.35 -17.11 15.07
CA LYS A 288 20.25 -15.91 14.22
C LYS A 288 19.97 -14.67 15.07
N CYS A 289 20.17 -13.47 14.53
CA CYS A 289 19.84 -12.26 15.29
C CYS A 289 18.32 -12.12 15.39
N VAL A 290 17.80 -12.14 16.61
CA VAL A 290 16.38 -11.95 16.91
C VAL A 290 16.23 -10.64 17.67
N TRP A 291 15.60 -9.67 17.02
CA TRP A 291 15.31 -8.36 17.58
C TRP A 291 13.89 -8.37 18.14
N GLU A 292 13.72 -8.08 19.42
CA GLU A 292 12.44 -8.04 20.10
C GLU A 292 11.96 -6.60 20.27
N ARG A 293 10.67 -6.38 20.00
CA ARG A 293 10.02 -5.09 20.16
C ARG A 293 9.86 -4.77 21.63
N ILE A 294 10.52 -3.71 22.09
CA ILE A 294 10.46 -3.21 23.46
C ILE A 294 9.49 -2.03 23.64
N SER A 295 9.09 -1.40 22.53
CA SER A 295 8.09 -0.32 22.52
C SER A 295 7.43 -0.23 21.14
N ASP A 296 6.14 0.08 21.12
CA ASP A 296 5.35 0.42 19.93
C ASP A 296 5.27 1.93 19.68
N THR A 297 5.91 2.73 20.54
CA THR A 297 5.97 4.19 20.49
C THR A 297 7.40 4.70 20.61
N TYR A 298 7.66 5.88 20.04
CA TYR A 298 8.92 6.60 20.21
C TYR A 298 8.69 8.11 20.27
N GLN A 299 9.17 8.76 21.32
CA GLN A 299 9.09 10.22 21.47
C GLN A 299 10.17 10.90 20.65
N LEU A 300 9.76 11.77 19.73
CA LEU A 300 10.68 12.62 18.97
C LEU A 300 11.07 13.83 19.84
N ASN A 301 12.38 14.07 19.96
CA ASN A 301 12.94 15.24 20.67
C ASN A 301 13.60 16.17 19.64
N VAL A 302 12.81 16.66 18.69
CA VAL A 302 13.23 17.49 17.55
C VAL A 302 12.41 18.76 17.48
#